data_AF-U3ATU4-F1
#
_entry.id   AF-U3ATU4-F1
#
_cell.length_a   1.000
_cell.length_b   1.000
_cell.length_c   1.000
_cell.angle_alpha   90.00
_cell.angle_beta   90.00
_cell.angle_gamma   90.00
#
_symmetry.space_group_name_H-M   'P 1'
#
loop_
_entity.id
_entity.type
_entity.pdbx_description
1 polymer ?
#
loop_
_entity_poly.entity_id
_entity_poly.type
_entity_poly.pdbx_seq_one_letter_code
_entity_poly.pdbx_strand_id
1 'polypeptide(L)' 'MARVRLPKNLGDCEIIITKAGSPAVWNRKSGKNRFLLACRNIEEAEKVLQKIRTNDGQEDIWL' A
#
# COMPACT_ATOMS: atom_id res chain seq x y z
N MET A 1 -4.76 -13.45 8.12
CA MET A 1 -3.74 -12.40 8.08
C MET A 1 -2.79 -12.71 6.93
N ALA A 2 -2.72 -11.82 5.95
CA ALA A 2 -1.82 -11.92 4.82
C ALA A 2 -0.54 -11.15 5.14
N ARG A 3 0.63 -11.80 4.98
CA ARG A 3 1.93 -11.14 5.09
C ARG A 3 2.24 -10.48 3.75
N VAL A 4 2.30 -9.15 3.74
CA VAL A 4 2.67 -8.38 2.55
C VAL A 4 4.08 -7.84 2.75
N ARG A 5 4.99 -8.34 1.92
CA ARG A 5 6.37 -7.87 1.90
C ARG A 5 6.43 -6.60 1.08
N LEU A 6 6.75 -5.50 1.74
CA LEU A 6 6.91 -4.23 1.05
C LEU A 6 8.33 -4.07 0.52
N PRO A 7 8.50 -3.47 -0.65
CA PRO A 7 9.82 -3.05 -1.07
C PRO A 7 10.39 -1.99 -0.11
N LYS A 8 11.69 -2.07 0.18
CA LYS A 8 12.40 -1.00 0.90
C LYS A 8 12.19 0.31 0.13
N ASN A 9 11.77 1.34 0.86
CA ASN A 9 11.63 2.71 0.34
C ASN A 9 10.45 2.84 -0.65
N LEU A 10 9.21 2.91 -0.11
CA LEU A 10 7.99 2.99 -0.92
C LEU A 10 7.78 4.36 -1.57
N GLY A 11 8.31 5.42 -0.97
CA GLY A 11 8.01 6.79 -1.38
C GLY A 11 6.56 7.17 -1.11
N ASP A 12 6.07 8.20 -1.79
CA ASP A 12 4.68 8.66 -1.66
C ASP A 12 3.69 7.56 -2.05
N CYS A 13 2.85 7.19 -1.08
CA CYS A 13 1.75 6.26 -1.26
C CYS A 13 0.41 7.01 -1.24
N GLU A 14 -0.49 6.59 -2.12
CA GLU A 14 -1.79 7.20 -2.36
C GLU A 14 -2.86 6.10 -2.47
N ILE A 15 -4.10 6.42 -2.11
CA ILE A 15 -5.23 5.52 -2.31
C ILE A 15 -5.83 5.85 -3.68
N ILE A 16 -5.92 4.84 -4.53
CA ILE A 16 -6.58 4.92 -5.83
C ILE A 16 -7.83 4.05 -5.85
N ILE A 17 -8.80 4.44 -6.65
CA ILE A 17 -9.89 3.55 -7.05
C ILE A 17 -9.46 2.87 -8.34
N THR A 18 -9.33 1.55 -8.30
CA THR A 18 -9.02 0.76 -9.51
C THR A 18 -10.19 0.84 -10.51
N LYS A 19 -9.94 0.52 -11.77
CA LYS A 19 -10.98 0.49 -12.81
C LYS A 19 -12.15 -0.46 -12.46
N ALA A 20 -11.92 -1.44 -11.59
CA ALA A 20 -12.93 -2.35 -11.06
C ALA A 20 -13.81 -1.74 -9.95
N GLY A 21 -13.57 -0.49 -9.56
CA GLY A 21 -14.29 0.19 -8.47
C GLY A 21 -13.75 -0.14 -7.06
N SER A 22 -12.77 -1.04 -6.95
CA SER A 22 -12.17 -1.41 -5.66
C SER A 22 -11.06 -0.42 -5.26
N PRO A 23 -10.99 -0.01 -3.98
CA PRO A 23 -9.92 0.83 -3.48
C PRO A 23 -8.60 0.04 -3.42
N ALA A 24 -7.49 0.71 -3.71
CA ALA A 24 -6.16 0.12 -3.65
C ALA A 24 -5.13 1.16 -3.19
N VAL A 25 -4.12 0.71 -2.45
CA VAL A 25 -2.96 1.55 -2.11
C VAL A 25 -1.92 1.39 -3.22
N TRP A 26 -1.52 2.50 -3.82
CA TRP A 26 -0.50 2.56 -4.86
C TRP A 26 0.62 3.51 -4.44
N ASN A 27 1.87 3.14 -4.71
CA ASN A 27 2.99 4.06 -4.58
C ASN A 27 3.32 4.80 -5.89
N ARG A 28 3.54 6.12 -5.78
CA ARG A 28 3.92 7.01 -6.88
C ARG A 28 5.40 6.88 -7.27
N LYS A 29 5.99 5.68 -7.14
CA LYS A 29 7.35 5.41 -7.62
C LYS A 29 7.34 4.88 -9.05
N SER A 30 8.33 5.31 -9.82
CA SER A 30 8.62 4.77 -11.15
C SER A 30 9.88 3.91 -11.10
N GLY A 31 9.82 2.67 -11.61
CA GLY A 31 10.96 1.75 -11.66
C GLY A 31 10.82 0.52 -10.75
N LYS A 32 11.95 0.04 -10.21
CA LYS A 32 12.00 -1.07 -9.26
C LYS A 32 11.41 -0.60 -7.93
N ASN A 33 10.45 -1.34 -7.37
CA ASN A 33 9.66 -1.06 -6.15
C ASN A 33 8.26 -0.46 -6.38
N ARG A 34 7.66 -0.62 -7.57
CA ARG A 34 6.21 -0.40 -7.72
C ARG A 34 5.43 -1.39 -6.85
N PHE A 35 4.45 -0.86 -6.14
CA PHE A 35 3.61 -1.56 -5.19
C PHE A 35 2.16 -1.14 -5.44
N LEU A 36 1.30 -2.13 -5.61
CA LEU A 36 -0.14 -1.95 -5.68
C LEU A 36 -0.78 -3.01 -4.80
N LEU A 37 -1.55 -2.56 -3.82
CA LEU A 37 -2.28 -3.42 -2.91
C LEU A 37 -3.76 -3.13 -3.04
N ALA A 38 -4.49 -4.09 -3.61
CA ALA A 38 -5.94 -4.02 -3.61
C ALA A 38 -6.47 -4.20 -2.18
N CYS A 39 -7.31 -3.28 -1.75
CA CYS A 39 -8.01 -3.34 -0.48
C CYS A 39 -9.49 -3.62 -0.74
N ARG A 40 -10.17 -4.18 0.26
CA ARG A 40 -11.60 -4.46 0.13
C ARG A 40 -12.44 -3.19 0.22
N ASN A 41 -12.08 -2.32 1.16
CA ASN A 41 -12.79 -1.08 1.49
C ASN A 41 -11.84 0.11 1.64
N ILE A 42 -12.36 1.34 1.55
CA ILE A 42 -11.57 2.57 1.69
C ILE A 42 -10.95 2.67 3.09
N GLU A 43 -11.70 2.32 4.14
CA GLU A 43 -11.20 2.31 5.52
C GLU A 43 -10.01 1.36 5.71
N GLU A 44 -10.04 0.22 5.01
CA GLU A 44 -8.91 -0.72 5.02
C GLU A 44 -7.71 -0.11 4.32
N ALA A 45 -7.92 0.50 3.14
CA ALA A 45 -6.87 1.21 2.40
C ALA A 45 -6.25 2.36 3.21
N GLU A 46 -7.05 3.13 3.95
CA GLU A 46 -6.56 4.18 4.85
C GLU A 46 -5.74 3.61 6.00
N LYS A 47 -6.21 2.55 6.65
CA LYS A 47 -5.45 1.86 7.70
C LYS A 47 -4.13 1.32 7.17
N VAL A 48 -4.12 0.76 5.97
CA VAL A 48 -2.88 0.30 5.34
C VAL A 48 -1.96 1.47 5.03
N LEU A 49 -2.48 2.55 4.44
CA LEU A 49 -1.69 3.74 4.12
C LEU A 49 -1.07 4.37 5.38
N GLN A 50 -1.84 4.49 6.46
CA GLN A 50 -1.36 4.96 7.76
C GLN A 50 -0.27 4.04 8.31
N LYS A 51 -0.51 2.71 8.30
CA LYS A 51 0.50 1.73 8.71
C LYS A 51 1.79 1.84 7.90
N ILE A 52 1.70 2.07 6.58
CA ILE A 52 2.86 2.24 5.70
C ILE A 52 3.62 3.51 6.07
N ARG A 53 2.93 4.65 6.23
CA ARG A 53 3.55 5.93 6.61
C ARG A 53 4.20 5.88 7.99
N THR A 54 3.58 5.19 8.95
CA THR A 54 4.11 5.03 10.31
C THR A 54 5.25 4.02 10.38
N ASN A 55 5.24 2.98 9.55
CA ASN A 55 6.30 1.95 9.49
C ASN A 55 7.30 2.18 8.35
N ASP A 56 7.52 3.43 7.93
CA ASP A 56 8.49 3.76 6.88
C ASP A 56 9.90 3.31 7.32
N GLY A 57 10.29 2.09 6.94
CA GLY A 57 11.49 1.40 7.41
C GLY A 57 11.35 -0.12 7.66
N GLN A 58 10.15 -0.68 7.82
CA GLN A 58 9.95 -2.13 7.99
C GLN A 58 9.57 -2.84 6.67
N GLU A 59 10.19 -4.00 6.43
CA GLU A 59 10.06 -4.80 5.20
C GLU A 59 8.78 -5.65 5.13
N ASP A 60 8.08 -5.82 6.25
CA ASP A 60 6.95 -6.74 6.38
C ASP A 60 5.78 -6.07 7.13
N ILE A 61 4.63 -5.90 6.45
CA ILE A 61 3.38 -5.54 7.14
C ILE A 61 2.49 -6.78 7.24
N TRP A 62 1.88 -6.92 8.41
CA TRP A 62 0.81 -7.88 8.65
C TRP A 62 -0.54 -7.20 8.43
N LEU A 63 -1.29 -7.72 7.46
CA LEU A 63 -2.66 -7.31 7.11
C LEU A 63 -3.67 -8.37 7.55
#